data_AF-X5YB36-F1
#
_entry.id   AF-X5YB36-F1
#
_cell.length_a   1.000
_cell.length_b   1.000
_cell.length_c   1.000
_cell.angle_alpha   90.00
_cell.angle_beta   90.00
_cell.angle_gamma   90.00
#
_symmetry.space_group_name_H-M   'P 1'
#
loop_
_entity.id
_entity.type
_entity.pdbx_description
1 polymer ?
#
loop_
_entity_poly.entity_id
_entity_poly.type
_entity_poly.pdbx_seq_one_letter_code
_entity_poly.pdbx_strand_id
1 'polypeptide(L)'
;MPVFADTRWLQSLAACTFLAAFGPQAAQGLESADAVNRADTVNRIVGSDVRQEEARTEPQTNKIITAIERTRENIGAVRKTSKLDTVDIVFLTDAARSEGGPPPAVESKVEQHQDDIAELRKEIDANALLFNAIDSRRVLTEDVLAVEFDGSARIVIYAAARPSN
;
A
#
# COMPACT_ATOMS: atom_id res chain seq x y z
N MET A 1 -37.50 -64.17 26.35
CA MET A 1 -37.25 -65.62 26.21
C MET A 1 -38.22 -66.16 25.16
N PRO A 2 -37.82 -67.08 24.28
CA PRO A 2 -36.71 -67.11 23.31
C PRO A 2 -37.32 -67.02 21.87
N VAL A 3 -36.66 -67.16 20.72
CA VAL A 3 -36.01 -68.34 20.15
C VAL A 3 -35.21 -67.92 18.92
N PHE A 4 -33.98 -68.41 18.86
CA PHE A 4 -33.03 -68.32 17.75
C PHE A 4 -33.46 -69.19 16.56
N ALA A 5 -33.11 -68.76 15.35
CA ALA A 5 -32.77 -69.69 14.28
C ALA A 5 -31.55 -69.14 13.53
N ASP A 6 -30.42 -69.74 13.88
CA ASP A 6 -29.12 -69.59 13.24
C ASP A 6 -29.04 -70.67 12.15
N THR A 7 -28.66 -70.31 10.92
CA THR A 7 -28.21 -71.29 9.92
C THR A 7 -27.13 -70.64 9.05
N ARG A 8 -25.91 -70.77 9.56
CA ARG A 8 -24.66 -70.84 8.80
C ARG A 8 -24.79 -71.89 7.68
N TRP A 9 -24.29 -71.64 6.47
CA TRP A 9 -22.99 -72.18 6.01
C TRP A 9 -22.71 -71.96 4.50
N LEU A 10 -21.44 -71.65 4.20
CA LEU A 10 -20.68 -71.74 2.92
C LEU A 10 -20.99 -70.68 1.85
N GLN A 11 -20.19 -69.62 1.65
CA GLN A 11 -18.77 -69.48 1.24
C GLN A 11 -18.44 -69.75 -0.24
N SER A 12 -17.82 -68.72 -0.85
CA SER A 12 -16.79 -68.72 -1.92
C SER A 12 -17.25 -68.25 -3.31
N LEU A 13 -16.83 -67.07 -3.76
CA LEU A 13 -15.57 -66.90 -4.50
C LEU A 13 -15.23 -65.42 -4.66
N ALA A 14 -13.96 -65.10 -4.47
CA ALA A 14 -13.36 -63.80 -4.71
C ALA A 14 -13.26 -63.49 -6.22
N ALA A 15 -13.51 -62.24 -6.58
CA ALA A 15 -12.93 -61.62 -7.77
C ALA A 15 -12.55 -60.18 -7.44
N CYS A 16 -11.26 -59.97 -7.21
CA CYS A 16 -10.64 -58.67 -7.04
C CYS A 16 -10.67 -57.92 -8.37
N THR A 17 -11.35 -56.77 -8.43
CA THR A 17 -11.07 -55.74 -9.44
C THR A 17 -10.64 -54.48 -8.71
N PHE A 18 -9.34 -54.40 -8.47
CA PHE A 18 -8.64 -53.20 -8.02
C PHE A 18 -8.41 -52.33 -9.27
N LEU A 19 -9.26 -51.33 -9.49
CA LEU A 19 -9.03 -50.30 -10.49
C LEU A 19 -8.84 -48.97 -9.74
N ALA A 20 -7.58 -48.60 -9.60
CA ALA A 20 -7.13 -47.36 -9.01
C ALA A 20 -7.54 -46.18 -9.91
N ALA A 21 -8.56 -45.43 -9.48
CA ALA A 21 -8.77 -44.07 -9.95
C ALA A 21 -8.21 -43.13 -8.87
N PHE A 22 -6.99 -42.63 -9.10
CA PHE A 22 -6.46 -41.47 -8.38
C PHE A 22 -7.31 -40.25 -8.74
N GLY A 23 -8.27 -39.90 -7.88
CA GLY A 23 -8.91 -38.59 -7.85
C GLY A 23 -8.44 -37.85 -6.60
N PRO A 24 -7.91 -36.62 -6.71
CA PRO A 24 -7.45 -35.88 -5.54
C PRO A 24 -8.60 -35.60 -4.58
N GLN A 25 -8.29 -35.86 -3.32
CA GLN A 25 -9.16 -35.78 -2.17
C GLN A 25 -9.50 -34.32 -1.82
N ALA A 26 -10.76 -34.13 -1.42
CA ALA A 26 -11.19 -33.27 -0.33
C ALA A 26 -10.59 -31.86 -0.21
N ALA A 27 -11.44 -30.85 -0.42
CA ALA A 27 -11.53 -29.74 0.52
C ALA A 27 -12.93 -29.13 0.45
N GLN A 28 -13.78 -29.54 1.38
CA GLN A 28 -14.87 -28.71 1.87
C GLN A 28 -14.25 -27.56 2.67
N GLY A 29 -14.52 -26.33 2.26
CA GLY A 29 -14.30 -25.09 3.00
C GLY A 29 -15.18 -24.06 2.31
N LEU A 30 -16.43 -23.90 2.73
CA LEU A 30 -16.82 -22.95 3.78
C LEU A 30 -16.03 -21.64 3.67
N GLU A 31 -16.76 -20.62 3.22
CA GLU A 31 -16.69 -19.27 3.77
C GLU A 31 -15.33 -18.58 3.70
N SER A 32 -15.14 -17.79 2.64
CA SER A 32 -14.35 -16.57 2.76
C SER A 32 -15.04 -15.50 1.95
N ALA A 33 -16.00 -14.84 2.60
CA ALA A 33 -16.57 -13.55 2.21
C ALA A 33 -15.52 -12.42 2.33
N ASP A 34 -14.29 -12.67 1.89
CA ASP A 34 -13.12 -11.79 2.04
C ASP A 34 -12.54 -11.36 0.69
N ALA A 35 -13.22 -11.69 -0.42
CA ALA A 35 -12.82 -11.24 -1.75
C ALA A 35 -13.19 -9.77 -2.06
N VAL A 36 -13.86 -9.08 -1.13
CA VAL A 36 -14.29 -7.67 -1.29
C VAL A 36 -13.33 -6.67 -0.63
N ASN A 37 -12.30 -7.11 0.09
CA ASN A 37 -11.40 -6.21 0.82
C ASN A 37 -9.96 -6.18 0.24
N ARG A 38 -9.83 -6.02 -1.08
CA ARG A 38 -8.52 -5.90 -1.75
C ARG A 38 -8.36 -4.60 -2.55
N ALA A 39 -8.96 -3.51 -2.08
CA ALA A 39 -8.76 -2.19 -2.69
C ALA A 39 -8.49 -1.05 -1.68
N ASP A 40 -8.71 -1.23 -0.38
CA ASP A 40 -8.53 -0.12 0.57
C ASP A 40 -8.10 -0.63 1.96
N THR A 41 -6.83 -1.06 2.09
CA THR A 41 -6.23 -1.28 3.41
C THR A 41 -5.84 0.06 4.02
N VAL A 42 -6.86 0.80 4.47
CA VAL A 42 -6.68 2.04 5.25
C VAL A 42 -6.09 1.67 6.60
N ASN A 43 -4.81 2.01 6.80
CA ASN A 43 -4.14 1.83 8.10
C ASN A 43 -4.19 3.17 8.85
N ARG A 44 -4.81 3.19 10.03
CA ARG A 44 -4.88 4.36 10.92
C ARG A 44 -3.70 4.35 11.86
N ILE A 45 -2.83 5.35 11.76
CA ILE A 45 -1.53 5.29 12.46
C ILE A 45 -1.42 6.32 13.57
N VAL A 46 -2.12 7.46 13.47
CA VAL A 46 -2.25 8.43 14.58
C VAL A 46 -3.55 9.23 14.42
N GLY A 47 -4.71 8.56 14.39
CA GLY A 47 -6.01 9.24 14.18
C GLY A 47 -6.24 9.82 12.78
N SER A 48 -5.23 9.79 11.91
CA SER A 48 -5.31 10.09 10.47
C SER A 48 -5.39 8.80 9.65
N ASP A 49 -6.23 8.81 8.61
CA ASP A 49 -6.29 7.76 7.60
C ASP A 49 -5.12 7.92 6.61
N VAL A 50 -4.20 6.95 6.56
CA VAL A 50 -3.08 6.98 5.59
C VAL A 50 -3.45 6.17 4.36
N ARG A 51 -3.57 6.84 3.22
CA ARG A 51 -3.88 6.25 1.91
C ARG A 51 -2.66 6.28 1.00
N GLN A 52 -2.66 5.35 0.06
CA GLN A 52 -1.60 5.20 -0.93
C GLN A 52 -2.24 5.25 -2.31
N GLU A 53 -1.64 6.03 -3.20
CA GLU A 53 -1.98 6.11 -4.61
C GLU A 53 -0.70 5.88 -5.42
N GLU A 54 -0.77 5.03 -6.42
CA GLU A 54 0.31 4.89 -7.40
C GLU A 54 -0.02 5.74 -8.62
N ALA A 55 0.88 6.63 -9.01
CA ALA A 55 0.68 7.49 -10.16
C ALA A 55 1.94 7.56 -11.02
N ARG A 56 1.74 7.61 -12.34
CA ARG A 56 2.80 8.03 -13.26
C ARG A 56 3.03 9.53 -13.13
N THR A 57 4.25 9.97 -13.34
CA THR A 57 4.63 11.37 -13.22
C THR A 57 4.01 12.23 -14.32
N GLU A 58 3.89 11.74 -15.55
CA GLU A 58 3.28 12.49 -16.68
C GLU A 58 1.89 13.07 -16.37
N PRO A 59 0.87 12.29 -15.95
CA PRO A 59 -0.45 12.85 -15.66
C PRO A 59 -0.48 13.79 -14.43
N GLN A 60 0.50 13.71 -13.53
CA GLN A 60 0.59 14.54 -12.34
C GLN A 60 1.61 15.69 -12.46
N THR A 61 2.29 15.83 -13.61
CA THR A 61 3.46 16.72 -13.76
C THR A 61 3.17 18.15 -13.32
N ASN A 62 2.05 18.72 -13.74
CA ASN A 62 1.68 20.09 -13.36
C ASN A 62 1.41 20.24 -11.85
N LYS A 63 0.80 19.22 -11.21
CA LYS A 63 0.54 19.26 -9.77
C LYS A 63 1.84 19.15 -8.98
N ILE A 64 2.73 18.24 -9.40
CA ILE A 64 4.03 18.06 -8.76
C ILE A 64 4.86 19.33 -8.87
N ILE A 65 4.93 19.94 -10.06
CA ILE A 65 5.64 21.21 -10.26
C ILE A 65 5.05 22.30 -9.36
N THR A 66 3.72 22.43 -9.31
CA THR A 66 3.06 23.41 -8.44
C THR A 66 3.36 23.16 -6.96
N ALA A 67 3.33 21.90 -6.53
CA ALA A 67 3.66 21.52 -5.16
C ALA A 67 5.13 21.82 -4.83
N ILE A 68 6.05 21.56 -5.77
CA ILE A 68 7.48 21.90 -5.63
C ILE A 68 7.66 23.41 -5.48
N GLU A 69 7.05 24.22 -6.36
CA GLU A 69 7.15 25.68 -6.31
C GLU A 69 6.62 26.27 -5.00
N ARG A 70 5.64 25.60 -4.38
CA ARG A 70 5.05 25.98 -3.10
C ARG A 70 5.73 25.34 -1.89
N THR A 71 6.81 24.58 -2.08
CA THR A 71 7.53 23.90 -0.99
C THR A 71 7.87 24.86 0.14
N ARG A 72 8.45 26.02 -0.19
CA ARG A 72 8.82 27.05 0.80
C ARG A 72 7.65 27.51 1.67
N GLU A 73 6.47 27.68 1.06
CA GLU A 73 5.25 28.05 1.78
C GLU A 73 4.78 26.93 2.71
N ASN A 74 4.95 25.67 2.28
CA ASN A 74 4.43 24.49 2.94
C ASN A 74 5.30 24.00 4.11
N ILE A 75 6.61 24.29 4.13
CA ILE A 75 7.53 23.95 5.24
C ILE A 75 6.94 24.39 6.59
N GLY A 76 6.48 25.64 6.67
CA GLY A 76 5.92 26.19 7.91
C GLY A 76 4.63 25.51 8.35
N ALA A 77 3.84 24.99 7.40
CA ALA A 77 2.62 24.23 7.67
C ALA A 77 2.96 22.81 8.14
N VAL A 78 3.90 22.12 7.49
CA VAL A 78 4.41 20.80 7.90
C VAL A 78 4.88 20.81 9.35
N ARG A 79 5.72 21.78 9.74
CA ARG A 79 6.21 21.91 11.11
C ARG A 79 5.10 22.05 12.15
N LYS A 80 4.02 22.75 11.80
CA LYS A 80 2.90 23.08 12.72
C LYS A 80 1.78 22.05 12.69
N THR A 81 1.82 21.10 11.76
CA THR A 81 0.75 20.13 11.57
C THR A 81 0.78 19.11 12.71
N SER A 82 -0.25 19.13 13.53
CA SER A 82 -0.41 18.20 14.66
C SER A 82 -1.56 17.23 14.50
N LYS A 83 -2.45 17.47 13.52
CA LYS A 83 -3.60 16.64 13.21
C LYS A 83 -3.89 16.69 11.72
N LEU A 84 -4.19 15.53 11.15
CA LEU A 84 -4.76 15.38 9.82
C LEU A 84 -5.89 14.34 9.90
N ASP A 85 -6.86 14.44 9.02
CA ASP A 85 -7.85 13.39 8.82
C ASP A 85 -7.35 12.40 7.76
N THR A 86 -6.59 12.86 6.76
CA THR A 86 -6.06 12.00 5.68
C THR A 86 -4.65 12.40 5.25
N VAL A 87 -3.80 11.39 5.05
CA VAL A 87 -2.48 11.51 4.41
C VAL A 87 -2.50 10.64 3.16
N ASP A 88 -2.49 11.26 1.98
CA ASP A 88 -2.36 10.54 0.72
C ASP A 88 -0.90 10.55 0.28
N ILE A 89 -0.35 9.38 0.00
CA ILE A 89 1.01 9.24 -0.52
C ILE A 89 0.92 8.81 -1.97
N VAL A 90 1.35 9.70 -2.87
CA VAL A 90 1.42 9.47 -4.31
C VAL A 90 2.81 8.96 -4.68
N PHE A 91 2.88 7.67 -5.02
CA PHE A 91 4.09 7.00 -5.47
C PHE A 91 4.31 7.28 -6.96
N LEU A 92 5.31 8.10 -7.24
CA LEU A 92 5.81 8.42 -8.58
C LEU A 92 6.80 7.34 -8.99
N THR A 93 6.27 6.17 -9.35
CA THR A 93 7.09 4.97 -9.58
C THR A 93 8.08 5.14 -10.72
N ASP A 94 7.71 5.91 -11.74
CA ASP A 94 8.55 6.26 -12.90
C ASP A 94 9.58 7.35 -12.60
N ALA A 95 9.42 8.09 -11.51
CA ALA A 95 10.41 9.03 -10.99
C ALA A 95 11.38 8.39 -9.99
N ALA A 96 11.16 7.12 -9.62
CA ALA A 96 12.00 6.45 -8.63
C ALA A 96 13.45 6.33 -9.12
N ARG A 97 14.39 6.35 -8.18
CA ARG A 97 15.84 6.25 -8.50
C ARG A 97 16.17 5.00 -9.32
N SER A 98 15.44 3.91 -9.12
CA SER A 98 15.58 2.66 -9.89
C SER A 98 15.16 2.79 -11.36
N GLU A 99 14.30 3.76 -11.70
CA GLU A 99 13.77 3.99 -13.05
C GLU A 99 14.50 5.10 -13.81
N GLY A 100 15.51 5.72 -13.20
CA GLY A 100 16.27 6.82 -13.81
C GLY A 100 15.93 8.20 -13.27
N GLY A 101 15.03 8.31 -12.28
CA GLY A 101 14.70 9.57 -11.63
C GLY A 101 13.53 10.32 -12.29
N PRO A 102 13.17 11.51 -11.76
CA PRO A 102 12.05 12.29 -12.27
C PRO A 102 12.24 12.71 -13.73
N PRO A 103 11.15 12.89 -14.50
CA PRO A 103 11.25 13.41 -15.85
C PRO A 103 11.86 14.83 -15.87
N PRO A 104 12.51 15.27 -16.97
CA PRO A 104 13.34 16.48 -16.99
C PRO A 104 12.64 17.76 -16.52
N ALA A 105 11.33 17.90 -16.78
CA ALA A 105 10.55 19.06 -16.34
C ALA A 105 10.39 19.12 -14.80
N VAL A 106 10.24 17.96 -14.16
CA VAL A 106 10.16 17.84 -12.70
C VAL A 106 11.56 17.92 -12.10
N GLU A 107 12.54 17.23 -12.68
CA GLU A 107 13.95 17.27 -12.24
C GLU A 107 14.47 18.72 -12.17
N SER A 108 14.28 19.49 -13.24
CA SER A 108 14.70 20.90 -13.26
C SER A 108 14.06 21.73 -12.14
N LYS A 109 12.82 21.43 -11.76
CA LYS A 109 12.14 22.12 -10.65
C LYS A 109 12.64 21.64 -9.29
N VAL A 110 12.92 20.35 -9.15
CA VAL A 110 13.57 19.80 -7.94
C VAL A 110 14.93 20.46 -7.72
N GLU A 111 15.75 20.59 -8.76
CA GLU A 111 17.05 21.27 -8.68
C GLU A 111 16.92 22.75 -8.29
N GLN A 112 15.97 23.48 -8.91
CA GLN A 112 15.71 24.89 -8.60
C GLN A 112 15.29 25.11 -7.13
N HIS A 113 14.64 24.12 -6.51
CA HIS A 113 14.10 24.21 -5.15
C HIS A 113 14.80 23.26 -4.16
N GLN A 114 15.99 22.75 -4.50
CA GLN A 114 16.65 21.68 -3.74
C GLN A 114 16.83 22.00 -2.25
N ASP A 115 17.11 23.27 -1.92
CA ASP A 115 17.35 23.71 -0.54
C ASP A 115 16.03 23.72 0.25
N ASP A 116 14.96 24.22 -0.37
CA ASP A 116 13.61 24.22 0.22
C ASP A 116 13.12 22.76 0.41
N ILE A 117 13.38 21.88 -0.56
CA ILE A 117 13.02 20.45 -0.48
C ILE A 117 13.82 19.76 0.63
N ALA A 118 15.13 20.06 0.76
CA ALA A 118 15.94 19.53 1.84
C ALA A 118 15.46 19.99 3.23
N GLU A 119 14.98 21.23 3.35
CA GLU A 119 14.36 21.73 4.58
C GLU A 119 13.00 21.08 4.86
N LEU A 120 12.16 20.94 3.83
CA LEU A 120 10.89 20.21 3.92
C LEU A 120 11.09 18.80 4.49
N ARG A 121 12.08 18.07 3.98
CA ARG A 121 12.41 16.71 4.44
C ARG A 121 12.77 16.68 5.93
N LYS A 122 13.57 17.64 6.39
CA LYS A 122 13.90 17.77 7.83
C LYS A 122 12.66 18.03 8.68
N GLU A 123 11.75 18.87 8.21
CA GLU A 123 10.50 19.15 8.94
C GLU A 123 9.55 17.94 8.93
N ILE A 124 9.56 17.11 7.88
CA ILE A 124 8.84 15.83 7.86
C ILE A 124 9.43 14.86 8.89
N ASP A 125 10.76 14.70 8.93
CA ASP A 125 11.43 13.84 9.91
C ASP A 125 11.19 14.32 11.35
N ALA A 126 11.10 15.64 11.56
CA ALA A 126 10.80 16.22 12.86
C ALA A 126 9.31 16.13 13.24
N ASN A 127 8.42 15.89 12.29
CA ASN A 127 6.98 15.77 12.53
C ASN A 127 6.58 14.31 12.72
N ALA A 128 6.31 13.91 13.97
CA ALA A 128 5.96 12.53 14.31
C ALA A 128 4.73 11.98 13.54
N LEU A 129 3.75 12.82 13.21
CA LEU A 129 2.58 12.37 12.44
C LEU A 129 3.01 12.01 11.00
N LEU A 130 3.73 12.91 10.34
CA LEU A 130 4.12 12.75 8.94
C LEU A 130 5.22 11.70 8.77
N PHE A 131 6.22 11.69 9.67
CA PHE A 131 7.25 10.65 9.71
C PHE A 131 6.62 9.26 9.81
N ASN A 132 5.71 9.04 10.75
CA ASN A 132 5.05 7.74 10.89
C ASN A 132 4.20 7.40 9.65
N ALA A 133 3.56 8.38 9.01
CA ALA A 133 2.77 8.13 7.82
C ALA A 133 3.62 7.63 6.64
N ILE A 134 4.78 8.25 6.38
CA ILE A 134 5.69 7.82 5.31
C ILE A 134 6.40 6.50 5.64
N ASP A 135 6.83 6.33 6.90
CA ASP A 135 7.52 5.12 7.37
C ASP A 135 6.62 3.89 7.26
N SER A 136 5.34 4.06 7.59
CA SER A 136 4.36 2.98 7.51
C SER A 136 4.03 2.53 6.09
N ARG A 137 4.30 3.38 5.10
CA ARG A 137 4.22 3.01 3.67
C ARG A 137 5.61 2.75 3.07
N ARG A 138 6.64 2.64 3.93
CA ARG A 138 8.03 2.35 3.58
C ARG A 138 8.60 3.34 2.56
N VAL A 139 8.19 4.60 2.67
CA VAL A 139 8.72 5.72 1.89
C VAL A 139 9.87 6.34 2.65
N LEU A 140 11.02 6.49 2.00
CA LEU A 140 12.15 7.20 2.57
C LEU A 140 11.91 8.71 2.46
N THR A 141 12.28 9.47 3.49
CA THR A 141 12.17 10.94 3.47
C THR A 141 12.97 11.54 2.32
N GLU A 142 14.09 10.93 1.93
CA GLU A 142 14.90 11.34 0.79
C GLU A 142 14.23 11.19 -0.58
N ASP A 143 13.16 10.39 -0.67
CA ASP A 143 12.40 10.20 -1.90
C ASP A 143 11.21 11.17 -1.99
N VAL A 144 10.90 11.92 -0.93
CA VAL A 144 9.83 12.93 -0.95
C VAL A 144 10.26 14.12 -1.80
N LEU A 145 9.48 14.45 -2.84
CA LEU A 145 9.75 15.58 -3.75
C LEU A 145 9.02 16.85 -3.33
N ALA A 146 7.77 16.72 -2.87
CA ALA A 146 6.94 17.84 -2.47
C ALA A 146 5.77 17.39 -1.59
N VAL A 147 5.15 18.36 -0.91
CA VAL A 147 3.90 18.19 -0.19
C VAL A 147 2.89 19.25 -0.62
N GLU A 148 1.62 18.89 -0.59
CA GLU A 148 0.50 19.78 -0.87
C GLU A 148 -0.56 19.63 0.23
N PHE A 149 -1.06 20.76 0.72
CA PHE A 149 -2.20 20.78 1.64
C PHE A 149 -3.49 21.00 0.84
N ASP A 150 -4.35 19.98 0.83
CA ASP A 150 -5.68 20.03 0.23
C ASP A 150 -6.69 20.39 1.33
N GLY A 151 -6.81 21.69 1.61
CA GLY A 151 -7.59 22.19 2.73
C GLY A 151 -6.87 22.04 4.08
N SER A 152 -7.65 21.98 5.17
CA SER A 152 -7.10 22.05 6.54
C SER A 152 -6.79 20.70 7.19
N ALA A 153 -7.23 19.59 6.60
CA ALA A 153 -7.16 18.27 7.24
C ALA A 153 -6.60 17.17 6.34
N ARG A 154 -6.18 17.50 5.11
CA ARG A 154 -5.66 16.54 4.15
C ARG A 154 -4.32 17.03 3.60
N ILE A 155 -3.36 16.11 3.54
CA ILE A 155 -2.06 16.34 2.90
C ILE A 155 -1.82 15.31 1.82
N VAL A 156 -1.22 15.74 0.72
CA VAL A 156 -0.73 14.88 -0.36
C VAL A 156 0.79 14.94 -0.36
N ILE A 157 1.45 13.78 -0.31
CA ILE A 157 2.90 13.63 -0.34
C ILE A 157 3.26 13.01 -1.68
N TYR A 158 4.07 13.70 -2.48
CA TYR A 158 4.58 13.19 -3.75
C TYR A 158 5.96 12.58 -3.54
N ALA A 159 6.10 11.27 -3.75
CA ALA A 159 7.33 10.53 -3.47
C ALA A 159 7.83 9.80 -4.72
N ALA A 160 9.11 10.00 -5.05
CA ALA A 160 9.85 9.28 -6.09
C ALA A 160 10.27 7.88 -5.59
N ALA A 161 9.29 7.06 -5.21
CA ALA A 161 9.52 5.75 -4.63
C ALA A 161 8.62 4.69 -5.27
N ARG A 162 9.02 3.43 -5.12
CA ARG A 162 8.15 2.29 -5.40
C ARG A 162 7.42 1.84 -4.13
N PRO A 163 6.14 1.45 -4.23
CA PRO A 163 5.43 0.87 -3.12
C PRO A 163 6.06 -0.48 -2.76
N SER A 164 6.28 -0.70 -1.46
CA SER A 164 6.76 -1.99 -0.96
C SER A 164 5.56 -2.90 -0.69
N ASN A 165 5.33 -3.88 -1.57
CA ASN A 165 4.35 -4.95 -1.34
C ASN A 165 4.79 -5.91 -0.24
#